data_AF-A0A3A4VG68-F1
#
_entry.id   AF-A0A3A4VG68-F1
#
_cell.length_a   1.000
_cell.length_b   1.000
_cell.length_c   1.000
_cell.angle_alpha   90.00
_cell.angle_beta   90.00
_cell.angle_gamma   90.00
#
_symmetry.space_group_name_H-M   'P 1'
#
loop_
_entity.id
_entity.type
_entity.pdbx_description
1 polymer ?
#
loop_
_entity_poly.entity_id
_entity_poly.type
_entity_poly.pdbx_seq_one_letter_code
_entity_poly.pdbx_strand_id
1 'polypeptide(L)'
;MSRKKEYIGKLKVALSNNNTIEVKIHKSGRTIWINDQIVHASNRDSFDGVIHEIGVVYNMPVANWEWVESVRVLKFRKYKK
;
A
#
# COMPACT_ATOMS: atom_id res chain seq x y z
N MET A 1 19.76 13.56 1.95
CA MET A 1 19.57 12.45 2.91
C MET A 1 18.50 11.51 2.38
N SER A 2 18.85 10.25 2.08
CA SER A 2 17.87 9.24 1.66
C SER A 2 16.89 9.01 2.82
N ARG A 3 15.60 9.27 2.62
CA ARG A 3 14.59 9.02 3.64
C ARG A 3 14.51 7.50 3.85
N LYS A 4 14.83 7.03 5.06
CA LYS A 4 14.78 5.61 5.43
C LYS A 4 13.40 5.03 5.06
N LYS A 5 13.38 3.85 4.41
CA LYS A 5 12.14 3.09 4.21
C LYS A 5 11.66 2.62 5.59
N GLU A 6 10.58 3.21 6.10
CA GLU A 6 9.92 2.78 7.33
C GLU A 6 8.94 1.65 7.01
N TYR A 7 9.08 0.51 7.66
CA TYR A 7 8.11 -0.57 7.57
C TYR A 7 6.82 -0.18 8.28
N ILE A 8 5.69 -0.38 7.61
CA ILE A 8 4.36 -0.07 8.13
C ILE A 8 3.65 -1.34 8.55
N GLY A 9 3.74 -2.38 7.72
CA GLY A 9 3.08 -3.65 7.95
C GLY A 9 2.99 -4.50 6.69
N LYS A 10 2.31 -5.62 6.82
CA LYS A 10 2.05 -6.60 5.77
C LYS A 10 0.54 -6.77 5.57
N LEU A 11 0.10 -6.62 4.33
CA LEU A 11 -1.26 -6.92 3.91
C LEU A 11 -1.28 -8.27 3.20
N LYS A 12 -2.34 -9.03 3.46
CA LYS A 12 -2.75 -10.15 2.64
C LYS A 12 -3.93 -9.70 1.79
N VAL A 13 -3.80 -9.84 0.50
CA VAL A 13 -4.67 -9.25 -0.51
C VAL A 13 -5.22 -10.37 -1.36
N ALA A 14 -6.54 -10.50 -1.39
CA ALA A 14 -7.25 -11.37 -2.31
C ALA A 14 -7.52 -10.61 -3.61
N LEU A 15 -6.95 -11.11 -4.70
CA LEU A 15 -7.21 -10.63 -6.05
C LEU A 15 -8.52 -11.21 -6.57
N SER A 16 -9.09 -10.58 -7.60
CA SER A 16 -10.37 -11.01 -8.21
C SER A 16 -10.36 -12.40 -8.83
N ASN A 17 -9.19 -13.01 -9.02
CA ASN A 17 -9.04 -14.38 -9.53
C ASN A 17 -8.95 -15.42 -8.40
N ASN A 18 -9.34 -15.08 -7.17
CA ASN A 18 -9.18 -15.87 -5.94
C ASN A 18 -7.72 -16.15 -5.53
N ASN A 19 -6.72 -15.57 -6.20
CA ASN A 19 -5.35 -15.65 -5.71
C ASN A 19 -5.17 -14.73 -4.52
N THR A 20 -4.42 -15.22 -3.54
CA THR A 20 -4.06 -14.44 -2.37
C THR A 20 -2.58 -14.15 -2.40
N ILE A 21 -2.22 -12.88 -2.26
CA ILE A 21 -0.83 -12.41 -2.24
C ILE A 21 -0.54 -11.69 -0.94
N GLU A 22 0.71 -11.74 -0.49
CA GLU A 22 1.17 -10.95 0.65
C GLU A 22 2.06 -9.82 0.15
N VAL A 23 1.78 -8.61 0.63
CA VAL A 23 2.53 -7.41 0.26
C VAL A 23 2.99 -6.65 1.50
N LYS A 24 4.25 -6.25 1.50
CA LYS A 24 4.84 -5.41 2.55
C LYS A 24 4.67 -3.95 2.19
N ILE A 25 4.10 -3.17 3.08
CA ILE A 25 3.98 -1.73 2.91
C ILE A 25 5.13 -1.05 3.64
N HIS A 26 5.84 -0.19 2.91
CA HIS A 26 6.81 0.73 3.47
C HIS A 26 6.48 2.16 3.10
N LYS A 27 6.96 3.10 3.91
CA LYS A 27 6.88 4.53 3.63
C LYS A 27 8.25 5.16 3.69
N SER A 28 8.59 5.94 2.68
CA SER A 28 9.79 6.77 2.65
C SER A 28 9.37 8.21 2.38
N GLY A 29 9.27 9.01 3.43
CA GLY A 29 8.77 10.38 3.36
C GLY A 29 7.32 10.48 2.87
N ARG A 30 7.16 10.94 1.63
CA ARG A 30 5.83 11.07 0.97
C ARG A 30 5.54 9.92 0.01
N THR A 31 6.39 8.91 -0.05
CA THR A 31 6.26 7.78 -0.98
C THR A 31 5.86 6.54 -0.24
N ILE A 32 4.82 5.86 -0.74
CA ILE A 32 4.46 4.51 -0.32
C ILE A 32 5.15 3.52 -1.26
N TRP A 33 5.62 2.43 -0.69
CA TRP A 33 6.24 1.31 -1.38
C TRP A 33 5.45 0.05 -1.06
N ILE A 34 5.14 -0.73 -2.08
CA ILE A 34 4.50 -2.04 -1.96
C ILE A 34 5.56 -3.06 -2.38
N ASN A 35 5.96 -3.93 -1.45
CA ASN A 35 7.18 -4.73 -1.54
C ASN A 35 8.39 -3.84 -1.85
N ASP A 36 8.86 -3.86 -3.09
CA ASP A 36 9.94 -3.01 -3.60
C ASP A 36 9.53 -2.08 -4.75
N GLN A 37 8.24 -2.01 -5.07
CA GLN A 37 7.72 -1.11 -6.10
C GLN A 37 7.25 0.22 -5.52
N ILE A 38 7.52 1.29 -6.25
CA ILE A 38 7.11 2.66 -5.90
C ILE A 38 5.66 2.86 -6.31
N VAL A 39 4.82 3.25 -5.36
CA VAL A 39 3.44 3.67 -5.64
C VAL A 39 3.42 5.12 -6.09
N HIS A 40 2.66 5.43 -7.14
CA HIS A 40 2.64 6.77 -7.73
C HIS A 40 2.22 7.86 -6.72
N ALA A 41 2.71 9.09 -6.88
CA ALA A 41 2.55 10.19 -5.91
C ALA A 41 1.14 10.73 -5.74
N SER A 42 0.31 10.57 -6.75
CA SER A 42 -1.03 11.12 -6.82
C SER A 42 -2.08 10.33 -6.02
N ASN A 43 -1.92 9.01 -5.88
CA ASN A 43 -2.86 8.15 -5.15
C ASN A 43 -2.54 8.00 -3.65
N ARG A 44 -1.67 8.86 -3.11
CA ARG A 44 -1.02 8.67 -1.80
C ARG A 44 -1.77 9.22 -0.59
N ASP A 45 -2.92 9.86 -0.76
CA ASP A 45 -3.65 10.51 0.35
C ASP A 45 -4.80 9.68 0.93
N SER A 46 -4.97 8.43 0.48
CA SER A 46 -5.88 7.47 1.11
C SER A 46 -5.35 6.04 1.10
N PHE A 47 -5.84 5.24 2.04
CA PHE A 47 -5.54 3.81 2.06
C PHE A 47 -6.12 3.11 0.83
N ASP A 48 -7.29 3.55 0.36
CA ASP A 48 -7.94 3.02 -0.83
C ASP A 48 -7.08 3.20 -2.09
N GLY A 49 -6.36 4.33 -2.18
CA GLY A 49 -5.38 4.55 -3.25
C GLY A 49 -4.22 3.55 -3.19
N VAL A 50 -3.75 3.20 -1.99
CA VAL A 50 -2.74 2.14 -1.82
C VAL A 50 -3.28 0.79 -2.27
N ILE A 51 -4.52 0.44 -1.91
CA ILE A 51 -5.16 -0.83 -2.32
C ILE A 51 -5.35 -0.90 -3.84
N HIS A 52 -5.81 0.19 -4.45
CA HIS A 52 -5.94 0.28 -5.91
C HIS A 52 -4.60 0.04 -6.61
N GLU A 53 -3.54 0.66 -6.11
CA GLU A 53 -2.19 0.53 -6.67
C GLU A 53 -1.61 -0.87 -6.50
N ILE A 54 -1.93 -1.59 -5.42
CA ILE A 54 -1.64 -3.04 -5.34
C ILE A 54 -2.28 -3.75 -6.52
N GLY A 55 -3.55 -3.45 -6.82
CA GLY A 55 -4.21 -4.06 -7.96
C GLY A 55 -3.55 -3.74 -9.31
N VAL A 56 -3.09 -2.50 -9.50
CA VAL A 56 -2.35 -2.09 -10.71
C VAL A 56 -1.02 -2.85 -10.83
N VAL A 57 -0.25 -2.98 -9.73
CA VAL A 57 1.03 -3.71 -9.70
C VAL A 57 0.87 -5.16 -10.15
N TYR A 58 -0.21 -5.81 -9.73
CA TYR A 58 -0.50 -7.21 -10.07
C TYR A 58 -1.41 -7.36 -11.30
N ASN A 59 -1.70 -6.26 -12.01
CA ASN A 59 -2.60 -6.20 -13.16
C ASN A 59 -3.96 -6.88 -12.92
N MET A 60 -4.48 -6.79 -11.69
CA MET A 60 -5.71 -7.43 -11.26
C MET A 60 -6.37 -6.63 -10.14
N PRO A 61 -7.70 -6.43 -10.15
CA PRO A 61 -8.36 -5.72 -9.06
C PRO A 61 -8.28 -6.49 -7.75
N VAL A 62 -8.18 -5.73 -6.66
CA VAL A 62 -8.25 -6.27 -5.29
C VAL A 62 -9.71 -6.50 -4.92
N ALA A 63 -10.05 -7.74 -4.57
CA ALA A 63 -11.39 -8.10 -4.10
C ALA A 63 -11.53 -7.92 -2.58
N ASN A 64 -10.52 -8.32 -1.82
CA ASN A 64 -10.50 -8.16 -0.37
C ASN A 64 -9.06 -7.98 0.13
N TRP A 65 -8.90 -7.43 1.33
CA TRP A 65 -7.59 -7.29 1.97
C TRP A 65 -7.72 -7.40 3.49
N GLU A 66 -6.68 -7.92 4.12
CA GLU A 66 -6.56 -8.03 5.57
C GLU A 66 -5.14 -7.69 6.01
N TRP A 67 -5.00 -7.04 7.16
CA TRP A 67 -3.69 -6.84 7.77
C TRP A 67 -3.23 -8.15 8.40
N VAL A 68 -2.12 -8.69 7.90
CA VAL A 68 -1.41 -9.80 8.56
C VAL A 68 -0.57 -9.26 9.70
N GLU A 69 0.04 -8.09 9.49
CA GLU A 69 0.86 -7.43 10.48
C GLU A 69 0.73 -5.91 10.30
N SER A 70 0.44 -5.17 11.35
CA SER A 70 0.42 -3.71 11.33
C SER A 70 1.28 -3.18 12.47
N VAL A 71 2.40 -2.55 12.11
CA VAL A 71 3.33 -1.96 13.07
C VAL A 71 3.01 -0.48 13.27
N ARG A 72 2.38 0.14 12.26
CA ARG A 72 1.88 1.53 12.31
C ARG A 72 0.63 1.69 11.45
N VAL A 73 -0.30 2.50 11.94
CA VAL A 73 -1.41 2.98 11.12
C VAL A 73 -0.86 4.00 10.11
N LEU A 74 -1.17 3.82 8.83
CA LEU A 74 -0.91 4.80 7.80
C LEU A 74 -1.67 6.10 8.12
N LYS A 75 -0.95 7.09 8.62
CA LYS A 75 -1.47 8.46 8.78
C LYS A 75 -1.39 9.16 7.43
N PHE A 76 -2.50 9.14 6.70
CA PHE A 76 -2.70 9.97 5.52
C PHE A 76 -2.97 11.42 5.95
N ARG A 77 -2.42 12.37 5.21
CA ARG A 77 -2.72 13.78 5.47
C ARG A 77 -4.16 14.00 4.98
N LYS A 78 -5.06 14.49 5.84
CA LYS A 78 -6.37 14.96 5.37
C LYS A 78 -6.11 16.06 4.33
N TYR A 79 -6.50 15.82 3.08
CA TYR A 79 -6.48 16.87 2.06
C TYR A 79 -7.43 17.97 2.55
N LYS A 80 -6.92 19.20 2.70
CA LYS A 80 -7.80 20.36 2.87
C LYS A 80 -8.51 20.52 1.52
N LYS A 81 -9.82 20.33 1.51
CA LYS A 81 -10.68 20.69 0.38
C LYS A 81 -10.46 22.15 0.01
#